data_AF-A0A9D9PZ73-F1
#
_entry.id   AF-A0A9D9PZ73-F1
#
_cell.length_a   1.000
_cell.length_b   1.000
_cell.length_c   1.000
_cell.angle_alpha   90.00
_cell.angle_beta   90.00
_cell.angle_gamma   90.00
#
_symmetry.space_group_name_H-M   'P 1'
#
loop_
_entity.id
_entity.type
_entity.pdbx_description
1 polymer ?
#
loop_
_entity_poly.entity_id
_entity_poly.type
_entity_poly.pdbx_seq_one_letter_code
_entity_poly.pdbx_strand_id
1 'polypeptide(L)'
;EVKFCIAEAYFRMGDKANALTWWKAAVADDMEFTAKYIYTGKLAENTNSVSGGDKISKAVFNQAAAEYLAGPFVEGVTAADLTLSHIMMQKYVALFPWGANETWVDQRKVFYDVKYTGEYPYNGNGWNRTQVDYKTDNDPTKVYHGFYLYPARVEGYKSSYSATWNLEGAPCFRVPPRFNSEYMWNKPALRQLKPISGMTPYYQCSIPWFCYPNGYPETYPDVDNSLER
;
A
#
# COMPACT_ATOMS: atom_id res chain seq x y z
N GLU A 1 -10.16 -7.49 7.05
CA GLU A 1 -9.26 -6.37 7.42
C GLU A 1 -8.77 -6.44 8.87
N VAL A 2 -9.63 -6.24 9.88
CA VAL A 2 -9.21 -6.10 11.30
C VAL A 2 -8.32 -7.26 11.77
N LYS A 3 -8.65 -8.51 11.41
CA LYS A 3 -7.80 -9.68 11.73
C LYS A 3 -6.40 -9.61 11.10
N PHE A 4 -6.25 -9.03 9.90
CA PHE A 4 -4.93 -8.76 9.32
C PHE A 4 -4.15 -7.70 10.12
N CYS A 5 -4.81 -6.65 10.61
CA CYS A 5 -4.17 -5.65 11.47
C CYS A 5 -3.69 -6.27 12.79
N ILE A 6 -4.48 -7.17 13.37
CA ILE A 6 -4.09 -7.93 14.57
C ILE A 6 -2.89 -8.84 14.26
N ALA A 7 -2.91 -9.56 13.12
CA ALA A 7 -1.80 -10.39 12.68
C ALA A 7 -0.50 -9.58 12.49
N GLU A 8 -0.59 -8.41 11.84
CA GLU A 8 0.53 -7.48 11.68
C GLU A 8 1.08 -7.04 13.04
N ALA A 9 0.21 -6.68 13.99
CA ALA A 9 0.63 -6.25 15.32
C ALA A 9 1.41 -7.35 16.05
N TYR A 10 0.88 -8.58 16.10
CA TYR A 10 1.60 -9.72 16.69
C TYR A 10 2.93 -10.00 15.98
N PHE A 11 2.95 -9.91 14.64
CA PHE A 11 4.17 -10.09 13.87
C PHE A 11 5.25 -9.06 14.26
N ARG A 12 4.87 -7.78 14.39
CA ARG A 12 5.78 -6.70 14.79
C ARG A 12 6.23 -6.82 16.24
N MET A 13 5.44 -7.45 17.12
CA MET A 13 5.84 -7.78 18.49
C MET A 13 6.76 -9.01 18.58
N GLY A 14 7.02 -9.71 17.47
CA GLY A 14 7.83 -10.93 17.43
C GLY A 14 7.06 -12.21 17.76
N ASP A 15 5.75 -12.11 18.05
CA ASP A 15 4.89 -13.26 18.32
C ASP A 15 4.31 -13.83 17.02
N LYS A 16 5.17 -14.54 16.28
CA LYS A 16 4.79 -15.13 14.99
C LYS A 16 3.75 -16.25 15.12
N ALA A 17 3.63 -16.88 16.29
CA ALA A 17 2.65 -17.94 16.52
C ALA A 17 1.22 -17.35 16.52
N ASN A 18 0.98 -16.32 17.32
CA ASN A 18 -0.31 -15.63 17.30
C ASN A 18 -0.55 -14.89 15.98
N ALA A 19 0.49 -14.30 15.38
CA ALA A 19 0.37 -13.68 14.06
C ALA A 19 -0.13 -14.68 13.00
N LEU A 20 0.40 -15.90 12.98
CA LEU A 20 -0.02 -16.96 12.07
C LEU A 20 -1.48 -17.34 12.27
N THR A 21 -1.92 -17.52 13.53
CA THR A 21 -3.31 -17.85 13.86
C THR A 21 -4.27 -16.78 13.33
N TRP A 22 -3.98 -15.50 13.59
CA TRP A 22 -4.82 -14.40 13.12
C TRP A 22 -4.78 -14.23 11.61
N TRP A 23 -3.63 -14.44 10.98
CA TRP A 23 -3.49 -14.39 9.54
C TRP A 23 -4.31 -15.47 8.85
N LYS A 24 -4.21 -16.74 9.27
CA LYS A 24 -5.02 -17.84 8.73
C LYS A 24 -6.52 -17.55 8.89
N ALA A 25 -6.92 -17.05 10.05
CA ALA A 25 -8.32 -16.67 10.30
C ALA A 25 -8.77 -15.49 9.41
N ALA A 26 -7.88 -14.53 9.11
CA ALA A 26 -8.19 -13.41 8.23
C ALA A 26 -8.37 -13.84 6.76
N VAL A 27 -7.54 -14.77 6.29
CA VAL A 27 -7.67 -15.35 4.94
C VAL A 27 -8.96 -16.15 4.81
N ALA A 28 -9.33 -16.93 5.84
CA ALA A 28 -10.60 -17.66 5.86
C ALA A 28 -11.82 -16.71 5.79
N ASP A 29 -11.82 -15.62 6.58
CA ASP A 29 -12.86 -14.60 6.53
C ASP A 29 -12.98 -13.94 5.15
N ASP A 30 -11.86 -13.70 4.46
CA ASP A 30 -11.86 -13.11 3.13
C ASP A 30 -12.53 -14.03 2.09
N MET A 31 -12.25 -15.33 2.17
CA MET A 31 -12.93 -16.32 1.33
C MET A 31 -14.43 -16.35 1.60
N GLU A 32 -14.85 -16.37 2.87
CA GLU A 32 -16.27 -16.32 3.24
C GLU A 32 -16.95 -15.03 2.75
N PHE A 33 -16.28 -13.89 2.92
CA PHE A 33 -16.77 -12.60 2.49
C PHE A 33 -16.96 -12.57 0.97
N THR A 34 -15.97 -13.01 0.20
CA THR A 34 -16.06 -13.03 -1.26
C THR A 34 -17.20 -13.94 -1.73
N ALA A 35 -17.31 -15.15 -1.16
CA ALA A 35 -18.39 -16.08 -1.46
C ALA A 35 -19.79 -15.50 -1.21
N LYS A 36 -19.95 -14.64 -0.20
CA LYS A 36 -21.23 -13.99 0.13
C LYS A 36 -21.75 -13.14 -1.04
N TYR A 37 -20.86 -12.41 -1.70
CA TYR A 37 -21.20 -11.44 -2.76
C TYR A 37 -21.14 -12.00 -4.18
N ILE A 38 -20.88 -13.29 -4.35
CA ILE A 38 -20.99 -13.94 -5.66
C ILE A 38 -22.47 -14.15 -6.03
N TYR A 39 -22.88 -13.53 -7.14
CA TYR A 39 -24.18 -13.69 -7.76
C TYR A 39 -24.01 -14.37 -9.11
N THR A 40 -24.35 -15.66 -9.20
CA THR A 40 -24.16 -16.42 -10.44
C THR A 40 -24.84 -15.76 -11.63
N GLY A 41 -24.07 -15.58 -12.70
CA GLY A 41 -24.52 -14.93 -13.91
C GLY A 41 -25.73 -15.62 -14.53
N LYS A 42 -26.67 -14.83 -15.02
CA LYS A 42 -27.81 -15.30 -15.81
C LYS A 42 -27.53 -15.09 -17.29
N LEU A 43 -27.88 -16.07 -18.11
CA LEU A 43 -27.86 -15.92 -19.56
C LEU A 43 -28.79 -14.78 -19.96
N ALA A 44 -28.42 -14.05 -21.01
CA ALA A 44 -29.29 -13.06 -21.61
C ALA A 44 -30.55 -13.75 -22.13
N GLU A 45 -31.73 -13.28 -21.73
CA GLU A 45 -33.01 -13.89 -22.13
C GLU A 45 -33.31 -13.71 -23.63
N ASN A 46 -32.69 -12.71 -24.27
CA ASN A 46 -32.77 -12.44 -25.70
C ASN A 46 -31.61 -11.52 -26.14
N THR A 47 -31.52 -11.23 -27.44
CA THR A 47 -30.47 -10.39 -28.04
C THR A 47 -30.44 -8.94 -27.57
N ASN A 48 -31.50 -8.47 -26.90
CA ASN A 48 -31.60 -7.11 -26.36
C ASN A 48 -31.31 -7.05 -24.84
N SER A 49 -31.03 -8.21 -24.22
CA SER A 49 -30.77 -8.31 -22.79
C SER A 49 -29.26 -8.34 -22.52
N VAL A 50 -28.80 -7.61 -21.51
CA VAL A 50 -27.42 -7.69 -21.03
C VAL A 50 -27.34 -8.82 -20.02
N SER A 51 -26.41 -9.77 -20.19
CA SER A 51 -26.15 -10.78 -19.16
C SER A 51 -25.56 -10.09 -17.92
N GLY A 52 -26.18 -10.34 -16.77
CA GLY A 52 -25.74 -9.79 -15.47
C GLY A 52 -25.24 -10.89 -14.54
N GLY A 53 -24.39 -10.52 -13.59
CA GLY A 53 -23.82 -11.40 -12.57
C GLY A 53 -22.43 -11.95 -12.90
N ASP A 54 -21.90 -12.75 -11.99
CA ASP A 54 -20.54 -13.28 -12.01
C ASP A 54 -20.39 -14.49 -12.92
N LYS A 55 -19.22 -14.62 -13.54
CA LYS A 55 -18.87 -15.76 -14.40
C LYS A 55 -18.59 -17.06 -13.62
N ILE A 56 -18.55 -16.99 -12.29
CA ILE A 56 -18.32 -18.12 -11.39
C ILE A 56 -19.56 -18.34 -10.52
N SER A 57 -19.83 -19.61 -10.18
CA SER A 57 -20.87 -19.93 -9.20
C SER A 57 -20.29 -19.94 -7.79
N LYS A 58 -21.14 -19.71 -6.79
CA LYS A 58 -20.74 -19.79 -5.37
C LYS A 58 -20.17 -21.16 -5.01
N ALA A 59 -20.71 -22.23 -5.58
CA ALA A 59 -20.22 -23.59 -5.34
C ALA A 59 -18.80 -23.80 -5.88
N VAL A 60 -18.53 -23.34 -7.11
CA VAL A 60 -17.18 -23.44 -7.71
C VAL A 60 -16.18 -22.59 -6.93
N PHE A 61 -16.58 -21.38 -6.53
CA PHE A 61 -15.72 -20.54 -5.68
C PHE A 61 -15.43 -21.20 -4.33
N ASN A 62 -16.44 -21.72 -3.63
CA ASN A 62 -16.26 -22.37 -2.33
C ASN A 62 -15.35 -23.60 -2.41
N GLN A 63 -15.42 -24.37 -3.50
CA GLN A 63 -14.50 -25.46 -3.73
C GLN A 63 -13.06 -24.95 -3.86
N ALA A 64 -12.83 -23.96 -4.74
CA ALA A 64 -11.50 -23.38 -4.92
C ALA A 64 -10.96 -22.72 -3.63
N ALA A 65 -11.83 -22.07 -2.85
CA ALA A 65 -11.49 -21.48 -1.57
C ALA A 65 -11.06 -22.55 -0.55
N ALA A 66 -11.77 -23.68 -0.48
CA ALA A 66 -11.39 -24.79 0.40
C ALA A 66 -10.04 -25.40 -0.01
N GLU A 67 -9.81 -25.60 -1.31
CA GLU A 67 -8.53 -26.07 -1.87
C GLU A 67 -7.40 -25.09 -1.54
N TYR A 68 -7.65 -23.79 -1.66
CA TYR A 68 -6.68 -22.74 -1.34
C TYR A 68 -6.33 -22.71 0.16
N LEU A 69 -7.34 -22.72 1.03
CA LEU A 69 -7.15 -22.71 2.48
C LEU A 69 -6.41 -23.94 2.98
N ALA A 70 -6.70 -25.12 2.41
CA ALA A 70 -6.00 -26.37 2.74
C ALA A 70 -4.64 -26.52 2.02
N GLY A 71 -4.32 -25.62 1.11
CA GLY A 71 -3.13 -25.67 0.27
C GLY A 71 -1.84 -25.24 0.99
N PRO A 72 -0.68 -25.40 0.33
CA PRO A 72 0.62 -25.07 0.90
C PRO A 72 0.80 -23.57 1.16
N PHE A 73 0.01 -22.72 0.51
CA PHE A 73 0.11 -21.26 0.59
C PHE A 73 -0.69 -20.65 1.76
N VAL A 74 -1.51 -21.44 2.46
CA VAL A 74 -2.22 -21.02 3.67
C VAL A 74 -1.96 -22.01 4.79
N GLU A 75 -2.45 -23.24 4.67
CA GLU A 75 -2.29 -24.23 5.75
C GLU A 75 -0.84 -24.64 5.95
N GLY A 76 -0.09 -24.79 4.86
CA GLY A 76 1.33 -25.16 4.88
C GLY A 76 2.29 -24.10 5.45
N VAL A 77 1.84 -22.85 5.62
CA VAL A 77 2.68 -21.77 6.17
C VAL A 77 2.84 -21.98 7.68
N THR A 78 4.08 -22.10 8.15
CA THR A 78 4.40 -22.19 9.58
C THR A 78 4.74 -20.81 10.16
N ALA A 79 4.85 -20.73 11.49
CA ALA A 79 5.27 -19.50 12.15
C ALA A 79 6.70 -19.10 11.78
N ALA A 80 7.56 -20.07 11.41
CA ALA A 80 8.91 -19.80 10.95
C ALA A 80 8.90 -19.16 9.54
N ASP A 81 8.02 -19.64 8.66
CA ASP A 81 7.90 -19.19 7.27
C ASP A 81 7.17 -17.84 7.15
N LEU A 82 6.32 -17.51 8.12
CA LEU A 82 5.53 -16.30 8.08
C LEU A 82 6.43 -15.06 7.95
N THR A 83 6.10 -14.24 6.96
CA THR A 83 6.73 -12.93 6.70
C THR A 83 5.67 -11.83 6.73
N LEU A 84 6.11 -10.58 6.84
CA LEU A 84 5.20 -9.44 6.72
C LEU A 84 4.52 -9.40 5.35
N SER A 85 5.20 -9.85 4.28
CA SER A 85 4.65 -9.95 2.93
C SER A 85 3.41 -10.87 2.88
N HIS A 86 3.44 -12.02 3.57
CA HIS A 86 2.28 -12.91 3.65
C HIS A 86 1.05 -12.18 4.21
N ILE A 87 1.24 -11.34 5.23
CA ILE A 87 0.16 -10.60 5.88
C ILE A 87 -0.32 -9.46 4.99
N MET A 88 0.59 -8.59 4.55
CA MET A 88 0.22 -7.36 3.88
C MET A 88 -0.24 -7.56 2.43
N MET A 89 0.29 -8.55 1.71
CA MET A 89 -0.19 -8.87 0.37
C MET A 89 -1.57 -9.54 0.39
N GLN A 90 -1.86 -10.38 1.39
CA GLN A 90 -3.22 -10.90 1.57
C GLN A 90 -4.21 -9.82 1.97
N LYS A 91 -3.81 -8.92 2.87
CA LYS A 91 -4.61 -7.73 3.21
C LYS A 91 -4.88 -6.87 1.98
N TYR A 92 -3.89 -6.68 1.09
CA TYR A 92 -4.06 -5.94 -0.17
C TYR A 92 -5.17 -6.56 -1.04
N VAL A 93 -5.14 -7.88 -1.24
CA VAL A 93 -6.15 -8.61 -2.04
C VAL A 93 -7.53 -8.52 -1.40
N ALA A 94 -7.64 -8.80 -0.10
CA ALA A 94 -8.90 -8.77 0.65
C ALA A 94 -9.55 -7.38 0.73
N LEU A 95 -8.81 -6.31 0.42
CA LEU A 95 -9.29 -4.94 0.40
C LEU A 95 -9.65 -4.45 -1.01
N PHE A 96 -9.42 -5.22 -2.06
CA PHE A 96 -9.79 -4.79 -3.41
C PHE A 96 -11.28 -5.04 -3.70
N PRO A 97 -12.06 -4.08 -4.22
CA PRO A 97 -11.71 -2.69 -4.57
C PRO A 97 -12.10 -1.62 -3.52
N TRP A 98 -12.67 -1.98 -2.36
CA TRP A 98 -13.27 -1.01 -1.42
C TRP A 98 -12.29 -0.37 -0.42
N GLY A 99 -11.20 -1.03 -0.10
CA GLY A 99 -10.22 -0.62 0.92
C GLY A 99 -9.00 0.10 0.38
N ALA A 100 -9.08 0.70 -0.81
CA ALA A 100 -7.93 1.33 -1.48
C ALA A 100 -7.20 2.37 -0.59
N ASN A 101 -7.94 3.13 0.22
CA ASN A 101 -7.34 4.11 1.14
C ASN A 101 -6.50 3.44 2.23
N GLU A 102 -6.97 2.32 2.80
CA GLU A 102 -6.25 1.58 3.83
C GLU A 102 -5.04 0.86 3.25
N THR A 103 -5.18 0.24 2.08
CA THR A 103 -4.07 -0.31 1.32
C THR A 103 -2.98 0.74 1.06
N TRP A 104 -3.39 1.97 0.71
CA TRP A 104 -2.45 3.07 0.52
C TRP A 104 -1.80 3.55 1.82
N VAL A 105 -2.51 3.50 2.96
CA VAL A 105 -1.91 3.71 4.29
C VAL A 105 -0.82 2.67 4.55
N ASP A 106 -1.09 1.39 4.32
CA ASP A 106 -0.13 0.31 4.60
C ASP A 106 1.12 0.37 3.73
N GLN A 107 0.95 0.64 2.43
CA GLN A 107 2.07 0.83 1.52
C GLN A 107 2.98 1.99 1.97
N ARG A 108 2.41 3.07 2.52
CA ARG A 108 3.18 4.21 3.04
C ARG A 108 3.94 3.89 4.33
N LYS A 109 3.40 3.05 5.21
CA LYS A 109 4.09 2.61 6.45
C LYS A 109 5.42 1.92 6.17
N VAL A 110 5.57 1.31 4.99
CA VAL A 110 6.81 0.67 4.52
C VAL A 110 7.49 1.46 3.40
N PHE A 111 7.13 2.74 3.23
CA PHE A 111 7.66 3.64 2.21
C PHE A 111 7.65 3.06 0.79
N TYR A 112 6.61 2.31 0.42
CA TYR A 112 6.49 1.65 -0.88
C TYR A 112 7.63 0.70 -1.23
N ASP A 113 8.30 0.13 -0.22
CA ASP A 113 9.51 -0.67 -0.40
C ASP A 113 10.62 0.04 -1.19
N VAL A 114 10.70 1.37 -1.05
CA VAL A 114 11.85 2.15 -1.47
C VAL A 114 13.10 1.62 -0.75
N LYS A 115 14.21 1.53 -1.48
CA LYS A 115 15.51 1.13 -0.93
C LYS A 115 16.22 2.33 -0.33
N TYR A 116 16.35 2.37 0.98
CA TYR A 116 17.03 3.46 1.68
C TYR A 116 17.84 2.91 2.86
N THR A 117 18.63 3.79 3.48
CA THR A 117 19.38 3.52 4.71
C THR A 117 18.91 4.44 5.82
N GLY A 118 19.11 4.03 7.08
CA GLY A 118 18.65 4.79 8.24
C GLY A 118 17.15 4.61 8.49
N GLU A 119 16.51 5.63 9.07
CA GLU A 119 15.13 5.52 9.57
C GLU A 119 14.07 5.78 8.50
N TYR A 120 14.33 6.69 7.55
CA TYR A 120 13.38 7.09 6.52
C TYR A 120 14.09 7.52 5.22
N PRO A 121 13.44 7.38 4.06
CA PRO A 121 14.00 7.79 2.77
C PRO A 121 13.89 9.30 2.55
N TYR A 122 14.82 9.84 1.75
CA TYR A 122 14.88 11.25 1.34
C TYR A 122 15.60 11.38 -0.01
N ASN A 123 15.71 12.57 -0.58
CA ASN A 123 16.41 12.82 -1.85
C ASN A 123 17.92 12.52 -1.70
N GLY A 124 18.45 11.64 -2.54
CA GLY A 124 19.78 11.06 -2.40
C GLY A 124 19.84 9.81 -1.50
N ASN A 125 18.73 9.41 -0.87
CA ASN A 125 18.58 8.20 -0.05
C ASN A 125 17.25 7.49 -0.35
N GLY A 126 17.20 6.82 -1.49
CA GLY A 126 16.06 6.04 -1.98
C GLY A 126 15.35 6.63 -3.18
N TRP A 127 15.45 7.93 -3.42
CA TRP A 127 15.13 8.52 -4.71
C TRP A 127 16.05 9.69 -5.03
N ASN A 128 16.01 10.15 -6.27
CA ASN A 128 16.60 11.41 -6.71
C ASN A 128 15.61 12.16 -7.61
N ARG A 129 16.07 13.27 -8.21
CA ARG A 129 15.28 14.14 -9.10
C ARG A 129 14.69 13.49 -10.35
N THR A 130 15.02 12.23 -10.64
CA THR A 130 14.44 11.55 -11.81
C THR A 130 14.15 10.10 -11.55
N GLN A 131 14.49 9.54 -10.38
CA GLN A 131 14.45 8.09 -10.16
C GLN A 131 14.09 7.72 -8.74
N VAL A 132 13.34 6.62 -8.59
CA VAL A 132 13.14 5.92 -7.32
C VAL A 132 13.87 4.59 -7.37
N ASP A 133 14.64 4.29 -6.33
CA ASP A 133 15.31 3.01 -6.14
C ASP A 133 14.45 2.12 -5.25
N TYR A 134 14.12 0.92 -5.72
CA TYR A 134 13.28 -0.03 -4.97
C TYR A 134 14.10 -1.18 -4.39
N LYS A 135 13.57 -1.80 -3.34
CA LYS A 135 14.04 -3.12 -2.91
C LYS A 135 13.76 -4.14 -4.02
N THR A 136 14.72 -5.03 -4.25
CA THR A 136 14.55 -6.14 -5.19
C THR A 136 13.56 -7.16 -4.63
N ASP A 137 12.89 -7.94 -5.46
CA ASP A 137 11.95 -8.96 -4.97
C ASP A 137 12.62 -10.08 -4.14
N ASN A 138 13.94 -10.22 -4.23
CA ASN A 138 14.74 -11.14 -3.40
C ASN A 138 15.18 -10.51 -2.06
N ASP A 139 14.88 -9.24 -1.81
CA ASP A 139 15.20 -8.59 -0.54
C ASP A 139 14.28 -9.14 0.55
N PRO A 140 14.81 -9.76 1.62
CA PRO A 140 13.98 -10.37 2.68
C PRO A 140 13.17 -9.34 3.48
N THR A 141 13.46 -8.05 3.33
CA THR A 141 12.76 -6.93 3.98
C THR A 141 11.73 -6.26 3.08
N LYS A 142 11.59 -6.71 1.82
CA LYS A 142 10.53 -6.23 0.93
C LYS A 142 9.19 -6.81 1.33
N VAL A 143 8.15 -5.99 1.36
CA VAL A 143 6.81 -6.39 1.80
C VAL A 143 5.87 -6.63 0.61
N TYR A 144 5.82 -5.70 -0.34
CA TYR A 144 4.96 -5.76 -1.52
C TYR A 144 5.75 -6.23 -2.74
N HIS A 145 5.91 -7.55 -2.87
CA HIS A 145 6.60 -8.14 -4.02
C HIS A 145 5.85 -7.85 -5.33
N GLY A 146 6.59 -7.49 -6.37
CA GLY A 146 6.03 -7.14 -7.68
C GLY A 146 5.34 -5.76 -7.76
N PHE A 147 5.26 -5.00 -6.67
CA PHE A 147 4.68 -3.65 -6.67
C PHE A 147 5.77 -2.58 -6.85
N TYR A 148 5.51 -1.64 -7.79
CA TYR A 148 6.38 -0.50 -8.11
C TYR A 148 5.49 0.69 -8.52
N LEU A 149 5.74 1.91 -8.01
CA LEU A 149 4.84 3.08 -8.20
C LEU A 149 4.73 3.58 -9.64
N TYR A 150 5.68 3.21 -10.48
CA TYR A 150 5.69 3.34 -11.94
C TYR A 150 6.38 2.08 -12.45
N PRO A 151 6.03 1.52 -13.62
CA PRO A 151 6.67 0.29 -14.12
C PRO A 151 8.19 0.42 -14.01
N ALA A 152 8.75 -0.25 -13.01
CA ALA A 152 10.17 -0.21 -12.77
C ALA A 152 10.85 -0.93 -13.94
N ARG A 153 12.00 -0.41 -14.38
CA ARG A 153 12.85 -1.16 -15.30
C ARG A 153 13.25 -2.45 -14.59
N VAL A 154 12.83 -3.59 -15.13
CA VAL A 154 13.08 -4.93 -14.56
C VAL A 154 14.58 -5.18 -14.33
N GLU A 155 15.43 -4.66 -15.21
CA GLU A 155 16.89 -4.82 -15.12
C GLU A 155 17.54 -4.02 -13.98
N GLY A 156 16.89 -2.95 -13.50
CA GLY A 156 17.49 -2.01 -12.54
C GLY A 156 16.73 -1.85 -11.22
N TYR A 157 15.46 -2.29 -11.15
CA TYR A 157 14.55 -1.97 -10.04
C TYR A 157 14.48 -0.46 -9.76
N LYS A 158 14.43 0.32 -10.84
CA LYS A 158 14.32 1.79 -10.83
C LYS A 158 13.17 2.25 -11.71
N SER A 159 12.49 3.30 -11.29
CA SER A 159 11.47 3.98 -12.12
C SER A 159 11.92 5.39 -12.43
N SER A 160 11.71 5.88 -13.65
CA SER A 160 12.12 7.22 -14.08
C SER A 160 10.96 8.20 -14.14
N TYR A 161 11.17 9.45 -13.72
CA TYR A 161 10.20 10.53 -13.66
C TYR A 161 10.71 11.78 -14.40
N SER A 162 9.79 12.67 -14.78
CA SER A 162 10.13 13.90 -15.51
C SER A 162 10.84 14.92 -14.61
N ALA A 163 11.90 15.55 -15.13
CA ALA A 163 12.68 16.60 -14.49
C ALA A 163 11.97 17.98 -14.40
N THR A 164 10.74 18.10 -14.91
CA THR A 164 10.05 19.39 -15.07
C THR A 164 9.16 19.80 -13.89
N TRP A 165 9.09 19.01 -12.81
CA TRP A 165 8.20 19.26 -11.66
C TRP A 165 8.86 18.98 -10.31
N ASN A 166 8.79 19.96 -9.41
CA ASN A 166 9.61 20.14 -8.20
C ASN A 166 9.66 19.02 -7.12
N LEU A 167 9.14 17.81 -7.35
CA LEU A 167 9.55 16.65 -6.54
C LEU A 167 9.90 15.38 -7.30
N GLU A 168 9.77 15.35 -8.64
CA GLU A 168 10.78 14.80 -9.55
C GLU A 168 11.20 13.30 -9.38
N GLY A 169 10.63 12.57 -8.43
CA GLY A 169 10.98 11.20 -8.07
C GLY A 169 10.50 10.82 -6.68
N ALA A 170 10.23 11.77 -5.77
CA ALA A 170 9.67 11.44 -4.46
C ALA A 170 8.27 10.79 -4.60
N PRO A 171 8.02 9.64 -3.95
CA PRO A 171 6.69 9.04 -3.92
C PRO A 171 5.62 9.99 -3.39
N CYS A 172 4.40 9.91 -3.92
CA CYS A 172 3.26 10.59 -3.31
C CYS A 172 2.93 9.92 -1.97
N PHE A 173 2.90 10.67 -0.88
CA PHE A 173 2.56 10.18 0.45
C PHE A 173 1.26 10.74 1.03
N ARG A 174 0.71 11.82 0.44
CA ARG A 174 -0.54 12.44 0.88
C ARG A 174 -1.25 13.12 -0.29
N VAL A 175 -2.54 13.39 -0.12
CA VAL A 175 -3.32 14.21 -1.05
C VAL A 175 -3.21 15.68 -0.61
N PRO A 176 -3.04 16.63 -1.54
CA PRO A 176 -3.03 18.04 -1.18
C PRO A 176 -4.39 18.49 -0.61
N PRO A 177 -4.42 19.48 0.29
CA PRO A 177 -5.66 20.05 0.79
C PRO A 177 -6.48 20.65 -0.36
N ARG A 178 -7.79 20.77 -0.15
CA ARG A 178 -8.70 21.22 -1.21
C ARG A 178 -8.38 22.67 -1.60
N PHE A 179 -8.13 22.89 -2.90
CA PHE A 179 -7.74 24.20 -3.43
C PHE A 179 -8.72 25.32 -3.07
N ASN A 180 -10.01 25.15 -3.39
CA ASN A 180 -11.03 26.18 -3.24
C ASN A 180 -11.30 26.62 -1.78
N SER A 181 -10.96 25.78 -0.79
CA SER A 181 -11.19 26.10 0.63
C SER A 181 -9.90 26.54 1.33
N GLU A 182 -8.79 25.83 1.13
CA GLU A 182 -7.58 26.09 1.92
C GLU A 182 -6.70 27.18 1.30
N TYR A 183 -6.46 27.11 -0.02
CA TYR A 183 -5.44 27.95 -0.66
C TYR A 183 -5.92 29.40 -0.87
N MET A 184 -7.23 29.62 -0.85
CA MET A 184 -7.83 30.97 -0.92
C MET A 184 -7.96 31.62 0.46
N TRP A 185 -8.28 30.83 1.49
CA TRP A 185 -8.77 31.36 2.77
C TRP A 185 -7.87 31.04 3.97
N ASN A 186 -6.96 30.07 3.86
CA ASN A 186 -6.23 29.52 5.01
C ASN A 186 -4.72 29.33 4.78
N LYS A 187 -4.11 30.20 3.95
CA LYS A 187 -2.67 30.17 3.66
C LYS A 187 -1.77 30.15 4.92
N PRO A 188 -2.05 30.91 6.00
CA PRO A 188 -1.24 30.86 7.21
C PRO A 188 -1.16 29.46 7.85
N ALA A 189 -2.28 28.72 7.89
CA ALA A 189 -2.28 27.36 8.43
C ALA A 189 -1.57 26.37 7.49
N LEU A 190 -1.73 26.53 6.17
CA LEU A 190 -1.02 25.70 5.19
C LEU A 190 0.51 25.80 5.35
N ARG A 191 1.05 27.01 5.63
CA ARG A 191 2.48 27.21 5.90
C ARG A 191 2.98 26.52 7.18
N GLN A 192 2.09 26.21 8.11
CA GLN A 192 2.46 25.56 9.37
C GLN A 192 2.56 24.04 9.24
N LEU A 193 2.10 23.46 8.13
CA LEU A 193 2.15 22.01 7.92
C LEU A 193 3.60 21.49 7.85
N LYS A 194 3.79 20.30 8.40
CA LYS A 194 5.09 19.61 8.50
C LYS A 194 5.03 18.21 7.85
N PRO A 195 6.20 17.64 7.46
CA PRO A 195 7.51 18.31 7.36
C PRO A 195 7.55 19.38 6.27
N ILE A 196 6.73 19.23 5.23
CA ILE A 196 6.64 20.17 4.10
C ILE A 196 5.38 21.04 4.25
N SER A 197 5.55 22.34 4.01
CA SER A 197 4.47 23.33 3.95
C SER A 197 3.46 23.02 2.85
N GLY A 198 2.17 23.24 3.15
CA GLY A 198 1.07 23.09 2.20
C GLY A 198 1.13 24.06 1.02
N MET A 199 1.91 25.14 1.13
CA MET A 199 2.08 26.12 0.05
C MET A 199 3.11 25.70 -1.00
N THR A 200 3.86 24.62 -0.75
CA THR A 200 4.83 24.10 -1.72
C THR A 200 4.11 23.33 -2.84
N PRO A 201 4.62 23.36 -4.08
CA PRO A 201 4.03 22.63 -5.22
C PRO A 201 4.15 21.11 -5.11
N TYR A 202 4.74 20.63 -4.02
CA TYR A 202 5.14 19.25 -3.85
C TYR A 202 4.75 18.66 -2.48
N TYR A 203 3.83 19.35 -1.80
CA TYR A 203 3.27 18.92 -0.52
C TYR A 203 2.77 17.46 -0.53
N GLN A 204 2.31 16.94 -1.68
CA GLN A 204 1.85 15.55 -1.82
C GLN A 204 2.89 14.50 -1.45
N CYS A 205 4.20 14.79 -1.52
CA CYS A 205 5.24 13.83 -1.13
C CYS A 205 5.71 13.99 0.32
N SER A 206 5.09 14.89 1.08
CA SER A 206 5.37 15.07 2.49
C SER A 206 4.99 13.79 3.23
N ILE A 207 5.95 13.13 3.87
CA ILE A 207 5.73 11.85 4.56
C ILE A 207 4.88 12.08 5.83
N PRO A 208 3.80 11.31 6.07
CA PRO A 208 2.96 11.40 7.27
C PRO A 208 3.69 11.00 8.56
N TRP A 209 3.26 11.57 9.69
CA TRP A 209 3.85 11.30 11.01
C TRP A 209 3.96 9.82 11.36
N PHE A 210 2.94 9.01 11.01
CA PHE A 210 2.88 7.59 11.36
C PHE A 210 3.86 6.71 10.58
N CYS A 211 4.50 7.25 9.54
CA CYS A 211 5.56 6.53 8.82
C CYS A 211 6.91 6.66 9.54
N TYR A 212 7.07 7.68 10.39
CA TYR A 212 8.33 7.91 11.11
C TYR A 212 8.34 7.12 12.43
N PRO A 213 9.37 6.29 12.69
CA PRO A 213 9.47 5.52 13.93
C PRO A 213 9.51 6.41 15.19
N ASN A 214 10.13 7.58 15.08
CA ASN A 214 10.39 8.49 16.19
C ASN A 214 9.62 9.83 16.08
N GLY A 215 8.52 9.84 15.32
CA GLY A 215 7.78 11.08 15.02
C GLY A 215 8.45 11.94 13.95
N TYR A 216 7.91 13.13 13.70
CA TYR A 216 8.43 13.99 12.62
C TYR A 216 9.88 14.41 12.88
N PRO A 217 10.75 14.40 11.85
CA PRO A 217 12.09 14.96 11.98
C PRO A 217 11.99 16.48 12.19
N GLU A 218 12.85 17.04 13.04
CA GLU A 218 12.90 18.49 13.31
C GLU A 218 13.20 19.30 12.04
N THR A 219 14.05 18.75 11.18
CA THR A 219 14.37 19.30 9.85
C THR A 219 14.31 18.18 8.81
N TYR A 220 13.54 18.38 7.75
CA TYR A 220 13.51 17.47 6.62
C TYR A 220 14.49 17.98 5.55
N PRO A 221 15.49 17.18 5.12
CA PRO A 221 16.66 17.68 4.38
C PRO A 221 16.34 18.28 3.00
N ASP A 222 15.15 18.01 2.45
CA ASP A 222 14.80 18.37 1.07
C ASP A 222 13.69 19.41 0.96
N VAL A 223 13.43 20.17 2.02
CA VAL A 223 12.41 21.23 1.97
C VAL A 223 13.01 22.50 1.40
N ASP A 224 12.74 22.75 0.13
CA ASP A 224 12.97 24.05 -0.49
C ASP A 224 11.73 24.96 -0.30
N ASN A 225 11.74 25.73 0.79
CA ASN A 225 10.70 26.70 1.11
C ASN A 225 10.69 27.92 0.16
N SER A 226 11.71 28.10 -0.71
CA SER A 226 11.69 29.19 -1.71
C SER A 226 10.62 28.99 -2.78
N LEU A 227 10.10 27.76 -2.89
CA LEU A 227 9.08 27.38 -3.87
C LEU A 227 7.64 27.54 -3.36
N GLU A 228 7.44 28.04 -2.14
CA GLU A 228 6.10 28.40 -1.65
C GLU A 228 5.44 29.44 -2.56
N ARG A 229 4.16 29.23 -2.91
CA ARG A 229 3.36 30.16 -3.74
C ARG A 229 2.22 30.82 -2.96
#